data_AF-A0A7G1I418-F1
#
_entry.id   AF-A0A7G1I418-F1
#
_cell.length_a   1.000
_cell.length_b   1.000
_cell.length_c   1.000
_cell.angle_alpha   90.00
_cell.angle_beta   90.00
_cell.angle_gamma   90.00
#
_symmetry.space_group_name_H-M   'P 1'
#
loop_
_entity.id
_entity.type
_entity.pdbx_description
1 polymer ?
#
loop_
_entity_poly.entity_id
_entity_poly.type
_entity_poly.pdbx_seq_one_letter_code
_entity_poly.pdbx_strand_id
1 'polypeptide(L)'
;MVISHDHYDHLDIDTVIALTRTQRAPFFVPLGVGAHLRAWGIPEQRIVELDWQQSGQVDQLRIVCMPARHFSGRFLSRDNTLWASWAFIGPRHRAYFGGDSGYTKSFAQIGADHGPFDLTLMPIGAYNTAWPDIHMNPEEAIRAHLEVTDSGAGLLVPVHWGTFRLAPHPWSEPVERLIAAAEPERVKVAVPLPGQRVDPAGPLRSNPWWRL
;
A
#
# COMPACT_ATOMS: atom_id res chain seq x y z
N MET A 1 13.21 -0.30 -2.42
CA MET A 1 12.07 -1.00 -1.77
C MET A 1 11.38 -0.02 -0.84
N VAL A 2 10.07 -0.12 -0.68
CA VAL A 2 9.31 0.70 0.28
C VAL A 2 8.62 -0.26 1.24
N ILE A 3 8.62 0.06 2.52
CA ILE A 3 7.99 -0.73 3.59
C ILE A 3 6.92 0.14 4.24
N SER A 4 5.71 -0.39 4.47
CA SER A 4 4.60 0.34 5.09
C SER A 4 4.71 0.34 6.62
N HIS A 5 5.07 -0.79 7.23
CA HIS A 5 5.20 -0.98 8.68
C HIS A 5 5.93 -2.30 8.96
N ASP A 6 6.16 -2.62 10.23
CA ASP A 6 7.02 -3.73 10.64
C ASP A 6 6.30 -5.09 10.80
N HIS A 7 5.02 -5.26 10.46
CA HIS A 7 4.35 -6.55 10.53
C HIS A 7 5.00 -7.61 9.62
N TYR A 8 4.83 -8.89 9.95
CA TYR A 8 5.50 -10.01 9.27
C TYR A 8 5.12 -10.17 7.80
N ASP A 9 3.88 -9.82 7.44
CA ASP A 9 3.37 -9.86 6.07
C ASP A 9 3.82 -8.65 5.22
N HIS A 10 4.45 -7.64 5.82
CA HIS A 10 4.93 -6.42 5.15
C HIS A 10 6.45 -6.24 5.19
N LEU A 11 7.11 -6.90 6.14
CA LEU A 11 8.55 -6.83 6.32
C LEU A 11 9.12 -8.23 6.56
N ASP A 12 9.53 -8.86 5.47
CA ASP A 12 10.14 -10.19 5.50
C ASP A 12 11.68 -10.11 5.48
N ILE A 13 12.33 -10.78 6.43
CA ILE A 13 13.79 -10.76 6.60
C ILE A 13 14.50 -11.38 5.39
N ASP A 14 13.98 -12.51 4.89
CA ASP A 14 14.63 -13.25 3.80
C ASP A 14 14.58 -12.44 2.51
N THR A 15 13.45 -11.78 2.24
CA THR A 15 13.26 -10.84 1.13
C THR A 15 14.22 -9.66 1.24
N VAL A 16 14.33 -9.03 2.41
CA VAL A 16 15.24 -7.89 2.63
C VAL A 16 16.70 -8.30 2.42
N ILE A 17 17.13 -9.45 2.94
CA ILE A 17 18.48 -9.99 2.73
C ILE A 17 18.72 -10.30 1.24
N ALA A 18 17.78 -10.96 0.57
CA ALA A 18 17.90 -11.32 -0.84
C ALA A 18 17.99 -10.08 -1.74
N LEU A 19 17.14 -9.07 -1.52
CA LEU A 19 17.17 -7.81 -2.24
C LEU A 19 18.43 -7.01 -1.95
N THR A 20 18.98 -7.11 -0.74
CA THR A 20 20.25 -6.45 -0.41
C THR A 20 21.41 -7.02 -1.24
N ARG A 21 21.42 -8.34 -1.46
CA ARG A 21 22.45 -9.01 -2.25
C ARG A 21 22.29 -8.80 -3.76
N THR A 22 21.06 -8.65 -4.24
CA THR A 22 20.76 -8.65 -5.69
C THR A 22 20.48 -7.27 -6.27
N GLN A 23 20.12 -6.28 -5.44
CA GLN A 23 19.73 -4.94 -5.86
C GLN A 23 20.57 -3.87 -5.17
N ARG A 24 20.65 -2.68 -5.79
CA ARG A 24 21.35 -1.50 -5.22
C ARG A 24 20.41 -0.43 -4.67
N ALA A 25 19.13 -0.47 -5.03
CA ALA A 25 18.16 0.54 -4.62
C ALA A 25 18.05 0.63 -3.08
N PRO A 26 17.84 1.84 -2.52
CA PRO A 26 17.62 2.02 -1.09
C PRO A 26 16.28 1.43 -0.62
N PHE A 27 16.19 1.23 0.69
CA PHE A 27 15.00 0.87 1.44
C PHE A 27 14.44 2.15 2.06
N PHE A 28 13.24 2.54 1.65
CA PHE A 28 12.46 3.58 2.31
C PHE A 28 11.57 2.94 3.35
N VAL A 29 11.71 3.38 4.60
CA VAL A 29 11.03 2.79 5.74
C VAL A 29 10.47 3.88 6.65
N PRO A 30 9.37 3.63 7.37
CA PRO A 30 8.89 4.54 8.39
C PRO A 30 9.87 4.64 9.55
N LEU A 31 9.79 5.72 10.32
CA LEU A 31 10.58 5.95 11.52
C LEU A 31 10.58 4.72 12.47
N GLY A 32 11.74 4.35 12.98
CA GLY A 32 11.96 3.18 13.84
C GLY A 32 12.15 1.85 13.10
N VAL A 33 11.52 1.66 11.92
CA VAL A 33 11.60 0.38 11.18
C VAL A 33 13.03 0.09 10.69
N GLY A 34 13.83 1.13 10.45
CA GLY A 34 15.24 0.98 10.06
C GLY A 34 16.08 0.23 11.10
N ALA A 35 15.68 0.19 12.37
CA ALA A 35 16.35 -0.61 13.40
C ALA A 35 16.36 -2.11 13.07
N HIS A 36 15.28 -2.65 12.50
CA HIS A 36 15.24 -4.04 12.04
C HIS A 36 16.25 -4.28 10.91
N LEU A 37 16.27 -3.39 9.90
CA LEU A 37 17.18 -3.51 8.77
C LEU A 37 18.66 -3.43 9.21
N ARG A 38 18.99 -2.52 10.12
CA ARG A 38 20.34 -2.43 10.71
C ARG A 38 20.70 -3.72 11.45
N ALA A 39 19.79 -4.26 12.25
CA ALA A 39 20.02 -5.51 12.97
C ALA A 39 20.22 -6.71 12.04
N TRP A 40 19.66 -6.67 10.83
CA TRP A 40 19.85 -7.69 9.78
C TRP A 40 21.08 -7.45 8.90
N GLY A 41 21.88 -6.42 9.21
CA GLY A 41 23.13 -6.12 8.51
C GLY A 41 22.95 -5.35 7.21
N ILE A 42 21.82 -4.67 7.01
CA ILE A 42 21.64 -3.80 5.85
C ILE A 42 22.52 -2.55 6.02
N PRO A 43 23.35 -2.16 5.02
CA PRO A 43 24.22 -1.00 5.15
C PRO A 43 23.44 0.29 5.38
N GLU A 44 23.89 1.13 6.31
CA GLU A 44 23.21 2.36 6.73
C GLU A 44 22.86 3.28 5.55
N GLN A 45 23.79 3.43 4.59
CA GLN A 45 23.60 4.26 3.40
C GLN A 45 22.49 3.77 2.46
N ARG A 46 21.96 2.55 2.68
CA ARG A 46 20.82 2.01 1.94
C ARG A 46 19.49 2.17 2.69
N ILE A 47 19.49 2.67 3.92
CA ILE A 47 18.30 2.83 4.75
C ILE A 47 17.91 4.31 4.75
N VAL A 48 16.71 4.60 4.24
CA VAL A 48 16.12 5.94 4.28
C VAL A 48 14.91 5.86 5.20
N GLU A 49 15.09 6.33 6.43
CA GLU A 49 14.08 6.30 7.48
C GLU A 49 13.35 7.65 7.54
N LEU A 50 12.02 7.63 7.44
CA LEU A 50 11.20 8.82 7.26
C LEU A 50 10.00 8.83 8.23
N ASP A 51 9.77 9.99 8.86
CA ASP A 51 8.52 10.31 9.54
C ASP A 51 7.46 10.78 8.52
N TRP A 52 6.19 10.86 8.92
CA TRP A 52 5.12 11.37 8.06
C TRP A 52 5.43 12.77 7.53
N GLN A 53 5.01 13.02 6.29
CA GLN A 53 5.29 14.20 5.48
C GLN A 53 6.76 14.38 5.07
N GLN A 54 7.69 13.57 5.59
CA GLN A 54 9.07 13.57 5.10
C GLN A 54 9.18 12.82 3.78
N SER A 55 10.20 13.17 3.00
CA SER A 55 10.44 12.59 1.69
C SER A 55 11.91 12.30 1.46
N GLY A 56 12.19 11.30 0.64
CA GLY A 56 13.48 11.19 -0.03
C GLY A 56 13.29 11.01 -1.54
N GLN A 57 14.40 10.74 -2.22
CA GLN A 57 14.43 10.74 -3.68
C GLN A 57 15.32 9.63 -4.21
N VAL A 58 14.90 9.03 -5.32
CA VAL A 58 15.73 8.16 -6.16
C VAL A 58 15.63 8.70 -7.58
N ASP A 59 16.73 9.23 -8.10
CA ASP A 59 16.76 9.94 -9.37
C ASP A 59 15.65 11.02 -9.45
N GLN A 60 14.72 10.91 -10.40
CA GLN A 60 13.60 11.84 -10.56
C GLN A 60 12.34 11.45 -9.75
N LEU A 61 12.36 10.31 -9.05
CA LEU A 61 11.24 9.82 -8.26
C LEU A 61 11.33 10.33 -6.83
N ARG A 62 10.41 11.22 -6.45
CA ARG A 62 10.22 11.62 -5.05
C ARG A 62 9.32 10.60 -4.36
N ILE A 63 9.72 10.15 -3.19
CA ILE A 63 8.98 9.19 -2.36
C ILE A 63 8.67 9.88 -1.04
N VAL A 64 7.39 9.99 -0.70
CA VAL A 64 6.93 10.70 0.49
C VAL A 64 6.23 9.73 1.44
N CYS A 65 6.68 9.72 2.69
CA CYS A 65 6.08 8.95 3.78
C CYS A 65 4.81 9.67 4.21
N MET A 66 3.66 9.01 4.09
CA MET A 66 2.34 9.59 4.32
C MET A 66 1.66 8.94 5.54
N PRO A 67 0.78 9.65 6.25
CA PRO A 67 -0.02 9.06 7.31
C PRO A 67 -0.82 7.84 6.84
N ALA A 68 -0.95 6.85 7.72
CA ALA A 68 -1.88 5.75 7.60
C ALA A 68 -2.57 5.53 8.95
N ARG A 69 -3.76 4.92 8.92
CA ARG A 69 -4.47 4.51 10.14
C ARG A 69 -4.22 3.03 10.38
N HIS A 70 -3.11 2.72 11.02
CA HIS A 70 -2.73 1.34 11.33
C HIS A 70 -1.96 1.32 12.66
N PHE A 71 -1.23 0.23 12.92
CA PHE A 71 -0.37 0.07 14.08
C PHE A 71 0.92 -0.67 13.65
N SER A 72 1.88 -0.81 14.56
CA SER A 72 3.08 -1.62 14.32
C SER A 72 3.29 -2.63 15.43
N GLY A 73 4.10 -3.65 15.19
CA GLY A 73 4.50 -4.59 16.23
C GLY A 73 5.03 -5.92 15.72
N ARG A 74 5.93 -6.50 16.51
CA ARG A 74 6.38 -7.89 16.38
C ARG A 74 6.35 -8.58 17.74
N PHE A 75 5.86 -9.82 17.75
CA PHE A 75 5.72 -10.63 18.96
C PHE A 75 4.90 -9.92 20.05
N LEU A 76 5.54 -9.57 21.17
CA LEU A 76 4.92 -8.93 22.33
C LEU A 76 5.04 -7.40 22.32
N SER A 77 5.77 -6.83 21.36
CA SER A 77 5.97 -5.40 21.21
C SER A 77 4.95 -4.82 20.23
N ARG A 78 4.42 -3.65 20.56
CA ARG A 78 3.44 -2.92 19.75
C ARG A 78 3.78 -1.44 19.73
N ASP A 79 3.57 -0.78 18.60
CA ASP A 79 3.67 0.67 18.41
C ASP A 79 5.07 1.27 18.74
N ASN A 80 6.12 0.47 18.59
CA ASN A 80 7.51 0.90 18.78
C ASN A 80 8.15 1.48 17.51
N THR A 81 7.49 1.30 16.36
CA THR A 81 7.89 1.85 15.07
C THR A 81 6.70 2.54 14.41
N LEU A 82 6.95 3.45 13.47
CA LEU A 82 5.91 4.11 12.70
C LEU A 82 5.31 3.16 11.64
N TRP A 83 4.08 3.45 11.24
CA TRP A 83 3.40 2.86 10.08
C TRP A 83 3.04 3.96 9.09
N ALA A 84 3.03 3.66 7.80
CA ALA A 84 2.86 4.68 6.77
C ALA A 84 2.16 4.14 5.52
N SER A 85 1.52 5.07 4.82
CA SER A 85 1.24 4.97 3.40
C SER A 85 2.32 5.72 2.62
N TRP A 86 2.32 5.62 1.30
CA TRP A 86 3.40 6.18 0.48
C TRP A 86 2.90 6.84 -0.80
N ALA A 87 3.39 8.05 -1.06
CA ALA A 87 3.21 8.75 -2.33
C ALA A 87 4.49 8.63 -3.18
N PHE A 88 4.33 8.18 -4.42
CA PHE A 88 5.37 8.09 -5.44
C PHE A 88 5.12 9.16 -6.49
N ILE A 89 5.97 10.18 -6.54
CA ILE A 89 5.79 11.35 -7.39
C ILE A 89 6.92 11.39 -8.42
N GLY A 90 6.61 10.99 -9.65
CA GLY A 90 7.51 11.10 -10.79
C GLY A 90 7.27 12.37 -11.61
N PRO A 91 8.06 12.59 -12.68
CA PRO A 91 7.95 13.78 -13.52
C PRO A 91 6.67 13.82 -14.37
N ARG A 92 6.04 12.66 -14.62
CA ARG A 92 4.84 12.54 -15.46
C ARG A 92 3.66 11.85 -14.78
N HIS A 93 3.95 10.94 -13.85
CA HIS A 93 2.95 10.09 -13.22
C HIS A 93 3.17 10.02 -11.72
N ARG A 94 2.07 9.80 -11.00
CA ARG A 94 2.04 9.65 -9.55
C ARG A 94 1.32 8.37 -9.16
N ALA A 95 1.84 7.65 -8.17
CA ALA A 95 1.17 6.49 -7.60
C ALA A 95 1.05 6.62 -6.07
N TYR A 96 0.01 6.02 -5.51
CA TYR A 96 -0.22 5.97 -4.07
C TYR A 96 -0.29 4.52 -3.59
N PHE A 97 0.37 4.21 -2.48
CA PHE A 97 0.30 2.92 -1.81
C PHE A 97 -0.26 3.11 -0.41
N GLY A 98 -1.44 2.55 -0.13
CA GLY A 98 -2.16 2.75 1.12
C GLY A 98 -1.60 2.01 2.34
N GLY A 99 -0.60 1.13 2.16
CA GLY A 99 -0.20 0.19 3.22
C GLY A 99 -1.38 -0.70 3.62
N ASP A 100 -1.56 -0.87 4.92
CA ASP A 100 -2.67 -1.62 5.53
C ASP A 100 -3.71 -0.73 6.20
N SER A 101 -3.76 0.55 5.81
CA SER A 101 -4.57 1.55 6.49
C SER A 101 -6.05 1.15 6.63
N GLY A 102 -6.60 1.39 7.81
CA GLY A 102 -8.03 1.63 8.02
C GLY A 102 -8.47 2.95 7.40
N TYR A 103 -9.78 3.16 7.30
CA TYR A 103 -10.30 4.40 6.72
C TYR A 103 -10.00 5.60 7.61
N THR A 104 -9.54 6.71 7.01
CA THR A 104 -9.20 7.96 7.71
C THR A 104 -9.51 9.18 6.83
N LYS A 105 -9.84 10.30 7.47
CA LYS A 105 -10.03 11.59 6.80
C LYS A 105 -8.74 12.15 6.16
N SER A 106 -7.59 11.57 6.48
CA SER A 106 -6.30 11.97 5.92
C SER A 106 -6.22 11.76 4.40
N PHE A 107 -7.00 10.84 3.81
CA PHE A 107 -6.96 10.58 2.36
C PHE A 107 -7.29 11.82 1.53
N ALA A 108 -8.35 12.57 1.88
CA ALA A 108 -8.67 13.82 1.21
C ALA A 108 -7.54 14.85 1.26
N GLN A 109 -6.83 14.97 2.40
CA GLN A 109 -5.68 15.86 2.53
C GLN A 109 -4.48 15.37 1.70
N ILE A 110 -4.23 14.06 1.69
CA ILE A 110 -3.18 13.44 0.85
C ILE A 110 -3.45 13.70 -0.64
N GLY A 111 -4.71 13.55 -1.08
CA GLY A 111 -5.14 13.88 -2.44
C GLY A 111 -4.92 15.35 -2.77
N ALA A 112 -5.27 16.26 -1.86
CA ALA A 112 -5.07 17.69 -2.05
C ALA A 112 -3.57 18.09 -2.15
N ASP A 113 -2.71 17.50 -1.31
CA ASP A 113 -1.30 17.88 -1.22
C ASP A 113 -0.42 17.23 -2.31
N HIS A 114 -0.75 16.00 -2.70
CA HIS A 114 0.11 15.18 -3.55
C HIS A 114 -0.57 14.60 -4.79
N GLY A 115 -1.90 14.60 -4.82
CA GLY A 115 -2.69 14.15 -5.95
C GLY A 115 -2.75 15.16 -7.11
N PRO A 116 -3.50 14.82 -8.17
CA PRO A 116 -4.18 13.54 -8.32
C PRO A 116 -3.20 12.39 -8.62
N PHE A 117 -3.47 11.20 -8.09
CA PHE A 117 -2.70 10.00 -8.41
C PHE A 117 -3.26 9.28 -9.64
N ASP A 118 -2.39 8.82 -10.53
CA ASP A 118 -2.77 8.03 -11.70
C ASP A 118 -3.05 6.56 -11.35
N LEU A 119 -2.45 6.08 -10.26
CA LEU A 119 -2.50 4.68 -9.80
C LEU A 119 -2.58 4.63 -8.28
N THR A 120 -3.48 3.82 -7.74
CA THR A 120 -3.55 3.56 -6.30
C THR A 120 -3.48 2.06 -6.02
N LEU A 121 -2.62 1.67 -5.08
CA LEU A 121 -2.60 0.34 -4.49
C LEU A 121 -3.31 0.39 -3.14
N MET A 122 -4.53 -0.13 -3.07
CA MET A 122 -5.38 -0.05 -1.87
C MET A 122 -5.60 -1.43 -1.25
N PRO A 123 -5.41 -1.58 0.08
CA PRO A 123 -5.73 -2.82 0.77
C PRO A 123 -7.25 -3.05 0.75
N ILE A 124 -7.68 -4.29 0.50
CA ILE A 124 -9.11 -4.65 0.48
C ILE A 124 -9.46 -5.83 1.37
N GLY A 125 -8.46 -6.54 1.91
CA GLY A 125 -8.64 -7.72 2.75
C GLY A 125 -8.37 -7.43 4.22
N ALA A 126 -8.34 -8.49 5.03
CA ALA A 126 -8.06 -8.43 6.47
C ALA A 126 -9.04 -7.58 7.31
N TYR A 127 -10.16 -7.13 6.74
CA TYR A 127 -11.18 -6.36 7.44
C TYR A 127 -12.07 -7.22 8.33
N ASN A 128 -12.58 -6.61 9.41
CA ASN A 128 -13.66 -7.14 10.22
C ASN A 128 -14.32 -6.01 11.03
N THR A 129 -15.60 -6.18 11.38
CA THR A 129 -16.33 -5.22 12.22
C THR A 129 -15.76 -5.10 13.63
N ALA A 130 -14.97 -6.06 14.10
CA ALA A 130 -14.28 -6.00 15.39
C ALA A 130 -13.02 -5.10 15.40
N TRP A 131 -12.50 -4.70 14.23
CA TRP A 131 -11.35 -3.77 14.11
C TRP A 131 -11.49 -2.81 12.92
N PRO A 132 -12.59 -2.03 12.86
CA PRO A 132 -12.93 -1.19 11.71
C PRO A 132 -11.90 -0.07 11.47
N ASP A 133 -11.11 0.25 12.50
CA ASP A 133 -10.14 1.33 12.47
C ASP A 133 -8.75 0.89 11.98
N ILE A 134 -8.54 -0.42 11.78
CA ILE A 134 -7.21 -0.99 11.47
C ILE A 134 -7.07 -1.32 9.98
N HIS A 135 -8.11 -1.86 9.35
CA HIS A 135 -8.11 -2.26 7.94
C HIS A 135 -9.38 -1.76 7.25
N MET A 136 -9.23 -1.13 6.08
CA MET A 136 -10.36 -0.75 5.24
C MET A 136 -11.11 -1.98 4.75
N ASN A 137 -12.45 -1.87 4.69
CA ASN A 137 -13.24 -2.75 3.85
C ASN A 137 -13.16 -2.33 2.36
N PRO A 138 -13.64 -3.15 1.42
CA PRO A 138 -13.57 -2.85 -0.02
C PRO A 138 -14.28 -1.55 -0.43
N GLU A 139 -15.39 -1.20 0.19
CA GLU A 139 -16.14 0.03 -0.09
C GLU A 139 -15.39 1.28 0.40
N GLU A 140 -14.73 1.18 1.55
CA GLU A 140 -13.84 2.21 2.07
C GLU A 140 -12.61 2.39 1.19
N ALA A 141 -12.08 1.31 0.61
CA ALA A 141 -10.97 1.40 -0.35
C ALA A 141 -11.36 2.16 -1.63
N ILE A 142 -12.61 2.00 -2.12
CA ILE A 142 -13.14 2.83 -3.22
C ILE A 142 -13.23 4.30 -2.78
N ARG A 143 -13.78 4.57 -1.59
CA ARG A 143 -13.86 5.95 -1.09
C ARG A 143 -12.48 6.60 -0.96
N ALA A 144 -11.51 5.89 -0.36
CA ALA A 144 -10.14 6.37 -0.24
C ALA A 144 -9.50 6.63 -1.61
N HIS A 145 -9.74 5.76 -2.60
CA HIS A 145 -9.28 5.98 -3.97
C HIS A 145 -9.86 7.25 -4.58
N LEU A 146 -11.17 7.47 -4.44
CA LEU A 146 -11.81 8.69 -4.94
C LEU A 146 -11.24 9.95 -4.29
N GLU A 147 -10.89 9.90 -3.01
CA GLU A 147 -10.33 11.04 -2.26
C GLU A 147 -8.88 11.39 -2.62
N VAL A 148 -8.08 10.40 -3.04
CA VAL A 148 -6.68 10.64 -3.43
C VAL A 148 -6.52 10.90 -4.93
N THR A 149 -7.55 10.63 -5.74
CA THR A 149 -7.53 10.84 -7.20
C THR A 149 -8.37 12.04 -7.62
N ASP A 150 -8.26 12.49 -8.87
CA ASP A 150 -9.13 13.53 -9.41
C ASP A 150 -10.51 12.95 -9.71
N SER A 151 -11.38 12.90 -8.69
CA SER A 151 -12.76 12.40 -8.81
C SER A 151 -12.86 10.99 -9.40
N GLY A 152 -11.93 10.09 -9.03
CA GLY A 152 -11.86 8.71 -9.56
C GLY A 152 -11.10 8.56 -10.88
N ALA A 153 -10.52 9.65 -11.42
CA ALA A 153 -9.59 9.56 -12.54
C ALA A 153 -8.28 8.91 -12.07
N GLY A 154 -8.17 7.61 -12.28
CA GLY A 154 -7.00 6.80 -11.94
C GLY A 154 -7.30 5.32 -12.07
N LEU A 155 -6.27 4.48 -11.92
CA LEU A 155 -6.42 3.04 -11.84
C LEU A 155 -6.29 2.58 -10.39
N LEU A 156 -7.28 1.84 -9.89
CA LEU A 156 -7.17 1.13 -8.62
C LEU A 156 -6.64 -0.28 -8.87
N VAL A 157 -5.58 -0.65 -8.16
CA VAL A 157 -5.09 -2.04 -8.05
C VAL A 157 -5.31 -2.49 -6.61
N PRO A 158 -6.15 -3.50 -6.36
CA PRO A 158 -6.34 -3.98 -5.01
C PRO A 158 -5.10 -4.74 -4.53
N VAL A 159 -4.81 -4.65 -3.23
CA VAL A 159 -3.74 -5.40 -2.55
C VAL A 159 -4.26 -5.94 -1.21
N HIS A 160 -3.40 -6.62 -0.46
CA HIS A 160 -3.71 -7.19 0.86
C HIS A 160 -4.89 -8.19 0.86
N TRP A 161 -5.14 -8.84 -0.28
CA TRP A 161 -6.11 -9.93 -0.43
C TRP A 161 -5.50 -11.06 -1.29
N GLY A 162 -6.04 -12.27 -1.16
CA GLY A 162 -5.70 -13.39 -2.03
C GLY A 162 -4.40 -14.13 -1.68
N THR A 163 -3.73 -13.76 -0.58
CA THR A 163 -2.44 -14.35 -0.17
C THR A 163 -2.50 -15.05 1.19
N PHE A 164 -2.91 -14.34 2.24
CA PHE A 164 -2.94 -14.85 3.61
C PHE A 164 -4.35 -14.78 4.22
N ARG A 165 -4.67 -15.71 5.12
CA ARG A 165 -5.92 -15.68 5.90
C ARG A 165 -5.71 -14.89 7.19
N LEU A 166 -5.94 -13.58 7.13
CA LEU A 166 -5.74 -12.65 8.25
C LEU A 166 -7.07 -12.17 8.89
N ALA A 167 -8.21 -12.51 8.30
CA ALA A 167 -9.54 -12.18 8.82
C ALA A 167 -10.58 -13.24 8.40
N PRO A 168 -11.76 -13.29 9.04
CA PRO A 168 -12.76 -14.33 8.79
C PRO A 168 -13.70 -13.98 7.62
N HIS A 169 -13.18 -13.43 6.51
CA HIS A 169 -13.93 -13.29 5.25
C HIS A 169 -13.54 -14.43 4.27
N PRO A 170 -14.45 -14.87 3.38
CA PRO A 170 -14.11 -15.75 2.27
C PRO A 170 -13.03 -15.13 1.37
N TRP A 171 -12.27 -15.96 0.66
CA TRP A 171 -11.12 -15.49 -0.11
C TRP A 171 -11.48 -14.56 -1.28
N SER A 172 -12.60 -14.84 -1.96
CA SER A 172 -13.10 -14.10 -3.11
C SER A 172 -13.93 -12.86 -2.71
N GLU A 173 -14.50 -12.86 -1.50
CA GLU A 173 -15.43 -11.82 -1.04
C GLU A 173 -14.85 -10.40 -1.16
N PRO A 174 -13.60 -10.10 -0.73
CA PRO A 174 -13.04 -8.76 -0.82
C PRO A 174 -13.09 -8.15 -2.21
N VAL A 175 -12.65 -8.91 -3.22
CA VAL A 175 -12.53 -8.40 -4.58
C VAL A 175 -13.89 -8.34 -5.28
N GLU A 176 -14.81 -9.23 -4.94
CA GLU A 176 -16.19 -9.16 -5.45
C GLU A 176 -16.92 -7.93 -4.92
N ARG A 177 -16.77 -7.64 -3.62
CA ARG A 177 -17.31 -6.41 -3.01
C ARG A 177 -16.67 -5.16 -3.59
N LEU A 178 -15.35 -5.16 -3.80
CA LEU A 178 -14.66 -4.05 -4.43
C LEU A 178 -15.20 -3.74 -5.82
N ILE A 179 -15.36 -4.77 -6.67
CA ILE A 179 -15.87 -4.61 -8.04
C ILE A 179 -17.30 -4.06 -8.02
N ALA A 180 -18.15 -4.60 -7.14
CA ALA A 180 -19.52 -4.09 -6.98
C ALA A 180 -19.55 -2.63 -6.51
N ALA A 181 -18.64 -2.22 -5.62
CA ALA A 181 -18.53 -0.86 -5.13
C ALA A 181 -17.94 0.11 -6.17
N ALA A 182 -17.06 -0.36 -7.05
CA ALA A 182 -16.45 0.43 -8.12
C ALA A 182 -17.42 0.78 -9.26
N GLU A 183 -18.41 -0.09 -9.55
CA GLU A 183 -19.33 0.07 -10.69
C GLU A 183 -20.13 1.40 -10.66
N PRO A 184 -20.87 1.74 -9.58
CA PRO A 184 -21.65 2.99 -9.54
C PRO A 184 -20.77 4.25 -9.61
N GLU A 185 -19.55 4.17 -9.09
CA GLU A 185 -18.56 5.28 -9.07
C GLU A 185 -17.71 5.34 -10.35
N ARG A 186 -17.90 4.38 -11.28
CA ARG A 186 -17.13 4.24 -12.53
C ARG A 186 -15.62 4.17 -12.32
N VAL A 187 -15.19 3.63 -11.17
CA VAL A 187 -13.78 3.45 -10.85
C VAL A 187 -13.18 2.34 -11.71
N LYS A 188 -12.05 2.63 -12.34
CA LYS A 188 -11.28 1.64 -13.10
C LYS A 188 -10.51 0.77 -12.12
N VAL A 189 -10.78 -0.54 -12.13
CA VAL A 189 -10.09 -1.53 -11.29
C VAL A 189 -9.32 -2.52 -12.17
N ALA A 190 -8.04 -2.73 -11.86
CA ALA A 190 -7.24 -3.81 -12.42
C ALA A 190 -7.01 -4.88 -11.36
N VAL A 191 -7.41 -6.11 -11.64
CA VAL A 191 -7.29 -7.26 -10.73
C VAL A 191 -6.30 -8.28 -11.31
N PRO A 192 -4.98 -8.01 -11.27
CA PRO A 192 -3.98 -8.89 -11.88
C PRO A 192 -3.88 -10.24 -11.17
N LEU A 193 -3.50 -11.28 -11.91
CA LEU A 193 -2.98 -12.50 -11.31
C LEU A 193 -1.70 -12.19 -10.51
N PRO A 194 -1.36 -12.95 -9.46
CA PRO A 194 -0.05 -12.85 -8.81
C PRO A 194 1.09 -12.93 -9.84
N GLY A 195 1.93 -11.89 -9.88
CA GLY A 195 3.04 -11.76 -10.84
C GLY A 195 2.67 -11.18 -12.22
N GLN A 196 1.40 -10.92 -12.52
CA GLN A 196 0.98 -10.29 -13.77
C GLN A 196 1.29 -8.79 -13.77
N ARG A 197 1.89 -8.31 -14.86
CA ARG A 197 2.14 -6.88 -15.09
C ARG A 197 0.83 -6.12 -15.36
N VAL A 198 0.69 -4.97 -14.72
CA VAL A 198 -0.35 -3.97 -15.01
C VAL A 198 0.28 -2.77 -15.72
N ASP A 199 -0.37 -2.30 -16.78
CA ASP A 199 -0.04 -1.03 -17.44
C ASP A 199 -1.24 -0.08 -17.27
N PRO A 200 -1.12 1.01 -16.49
CA PRO A 200 -2.21 1.95 -16.28
C PRO A 200 -2.73 2.64 -17.54
N ALA A 201 -1.91 2.74 -18.59
CA ALA A 201 -2.32 3.31 -19.89
C ALA A 201 -2.86 2.24 -20.85
N GLY A 202 -2.72 0.96 -20.51
CA GLY A 202 -3.13 -0.17 -21.32
C GLY A 202 -4.61 -0.55 -21.14
N PRO A 203 -5.12 -1.47 -21.99
CA PRO A 203 -6.47 -1.99 -21.83
C PRO A 203 -6.59 -2.81 -20.54
N LEU A 204 -7.68 -2.58 -19.80
CA LEU A 204 -8.01 -3.39 -18.63
C LEU A 204 -8.50 -4.76 -19.09
N ARG A 205 -7.83 -5.81 -18.61
CA ARG A 205 -8.25 -7.20 -18.82
C ARG A 205 -9.07 -7.64 -17.63
N SER A 206 -10.32 -8.06 -17.88
CA SER A 206 -11.13 -8.71 -16.87
C SER A 206 -10.95 -10.23 -16.99
N ASN A 207 -10.36 -10.83 -15.97
CA ASN A 207 -10.33 -12.28 -15.79
C ASN A 207 -10.63 -12.57 -14.31
N PRO A 208 -11.81 -13.12 -13.96
CA PRO A 208 -12.18 -13.39 -12.57
C PRO A 208 -11.48 -14.65 -12.04
N TRP A 209 -10.15 -14.65 -12.06
CA TRP A 209 -9.32 -15.78 -11.65
C TRP A 209 -9.52 -16.17 -10.18
N TRP A 210 -10.07 -15.28 -9.37
CA TRP A 210 -10.42 -15.54 -7.98
C TRP A 210 -11.72 -16.34 -7.80
N ARG A 211 -12.35 -16.79 -8.89
CA ARG A 211 -13.54 -17.68 -8.87
C ARG A 211 -13.22 -19.12 -9.26
N LEU A 212 -11.93 -19.42 -9.47
CA LEU A 212 -11.44 -20.75 -9.84
C LEU A 212 -11.41 -21.71 -8.65
#